data_AF-A0A3N5LHP7-F1
#
_entry.id   AF-A0A3N5LHP7-F1
#
_cell.length_a   1.000
_cell.length_b   1.000
_cell.length_c   1.000
_cell.angle_alpha   90.00
_cell.angle_beta   90.00
_cell.angle_gamma   90.00
#
_symmetry.space_group_name_H-M   'P 1'
#
loop_
_entity.id
_entity.type
_entity.pdbx_description
1 polymer ?
#
loop_
_entity_poly.entity_id
_entity_poly.type
_entity_poly.pdbx_seq_one_letter_code
_entity_poly.pdbx_strand_id
1 'polypeptide(L)'
;MLYIGIDTGDDTGFAVWNSDKRKLESVFSVDFWQCISNISNYSKRCSDLMVIMEAPAPKNVLLNKDSNIDSNVIRRNSNSYISAKRDAILISGYCEQNNIRYKHIKLCSSKWSPAYFRQLTGIKARTSRTSINAVRLVWGM
;
A
#
# COMPACT_ATOMS: atom_id res chain seq x y z
N MET A 1 -9.64 -2.60 16.71
CA MET A 1 -8.40 -3.01 16.00
C MET A 1 -7.93 -1.92 15.02
N LEU A 2 -6.62 -1.75 14.85
CA LEU A 2 -6.05 -0.88 13.80
C LEU A 2 -5.52 -1.71 12.61
N TYR A 3 -5.79 -1.21 11.40
CA TYR A 3 -5.30 -1.78 10.15
C TYR A 3 -4.45 -0.73 9.43
N ILE A 4 -3.21 -1.07 9.11
CA ILE A 4 -2.32 -0.23 8.30
C ILE A 4 -2.27 -0.77 6.88
N GLY A 5 -2.71 0.01 5.90
CA GLY A 5 -2.61 -0.32 4.49
C GLY A 5 -1.33 0.26 3.90
N ILE A 6 -0.57 -0.56 3.18
CA ILE A 6 0.70 -0.18 2.55
C ILE A 6 0.68 -0.55 1.07
N ASP A 7 0.79 0.46 0.21
CA ASP A 7 1.01 0.29 -1.23
C ASP A 7 2.46 0.67 -1.55
N THR A 8 3.30 -0.32 -1.87
CA THR A 8 4.72 -0.10 -2.15
C THR A 8 4.93 0.37 -3.60
N GLY A 9 5.89 1.27 -3.79
CA GLY A 9 6.22 1.90 -5.07
C GLY A 9 7.33 2.92 -4.89
N ASP A 10 7.55 3.77 -5.89
CA ASP A 10 8.55 4.85 -5.81
C ASP A 10 8.26 5.79 -4.62
N ASP A 11 6.97 6.06 -4.35
CA ASP A 11 6.45 6.60 -3.09
C ASP A 11 5.56 5.54 -2.43
N THR A 12 5.75 5.28 -1.14
CA THR A 12 4.95 4.30 -0.39
C THR A 12 3.65 4.93 0.10
N GLY A 13 2.50 4.43 -0.36
CA GLY A 13 1.20 4.81 0.16
C GLY A 13 0.99 4.23 1.55
N PHE A 14 0.53 5.05 2.49
CA PHE A 14 0.28 4.66 3.87
C PHE A 14 -1.11 5.11 4.31
N ALA A 15 -1.90 4.17 4.82
CA ALA A 15 -3.25 4.43 5.32
C ALA A 15 -3.48 3.75 6.65
N VAL A 16 -4.23 4.38 7.55
CA VAL A 16 -4.62 3.81 8.84
C VAL A 16 -6.13 3.81 8.95
N TRP A 17 -6.69 2.61 9.10
CA TRP A 17 -8.11 2.38 9.34
C TRP A 17 -8.31 1.90 10.78
N ASN A 18 -9.25 2.54 11.46
CA ASN A 18 -9.70 2.14 12.78
C ASN A 18 -11.04 1.43 12.63
N SER A 19 -11.06 0.11 12.83
CA SER A 19 -12.27 -0.70 12.63
C SER A 19 -13.33 -0.42 13.69
N ASP A 20 -12.92 -0.14 14.93
CA ASP A 20 -13.83 0.14 16.04
C ASP A 20 -14.61 1.43 15.78
N LYS A 21 -13.93 2.45 15.22
CA LYS A 21 -14.54 3.74 14.86
C LYS A 21 -15.07 3.78 13.43
N ARG A 22 -14.88 2.70 12.65
CA ARG A 22 -15.20 2.61 11.21
C ARG A 22 -14.76 3.83 10.41
N LYS A 23 -13.52 4.28 10.61
CA LYS A 23 -13.01 5.50 9.98
C LYS A 23 -11.54 5.39 9.60
N LEU A 24 -11.13 6.17 8.60
CA LEU A 24 -9.73 6.47 8.38
C LEU A 24 -9.21 7.49 9.39
N GLU A 25 -8.08 7.17 10.00
CA GLU A 25 -7.36 8.07 10.87
C GLU A 25 -6.29 8.85 10.12
N SER A 26 -5.63 8.22 9.14
CA SER A 26 -4.52 8.82 8.40
C SER A 26 -4.44 8.30 6.97
N VAL A 27 -4.07 9.18 6.03
CA VAL A 27 -3.74 8.84 4.62
C VAL A 27 -2.66 9.77 4.12
N PHE A 28 -1.51 9.23 3.73
CA PHE A 28 -0.40 10.01 3.20
C PHE A 28 0.60 9.11 2.44
N SER A 29 1.56 9.72 1.74
CA SER A 29 2.66 9.00 1.09
C SER A 29 3.96 9.30 1.82
N VAL A 30 4.84 8.29 1.89
CA VAL A 30 6.12 8.35 2.60
C VAL A 30 7.21 7.62 1.82
N ASP A 31 8.46 7.91 2.16
CA ASP A 31 9.56 7.03 1.78
C ASP A 31 9.54 5.72 2.60
N PHE A 32 10.40 4.77 2.21
CA PHE A 32 10.50 3.46 2.86
C PHE A 32 10.82 3.55 4.37
N TRP A 33 11.76 4.39 4.76
CA TRP A 33 12.20 4.47 6.16
C TRP A 33 11.15 5.12 7.04
N GLN A 34 10.49 6.15 6.52
CA GLN A 34 9.32 6.75 7.14
C GLN A 34 8.17 5.75 7.28
N CYS A 35 7.95 4.87 6.30
CA CYS A 35 6.97 3.79 6.41
C CYS A 35 7.27 2.88 7.61
N ILE A 36 8.51 2.37 7.71
CA ILE A 36 8.95 1.53 8.84
C ILE A 36 8.80 2.26 10.18
N SER A 37 9.23 3.52 10.25
CA SER A 37 9.11 4.36 11.45
C SER A 37 7.65 4.53 11.88
N ASN A 38 6.75 4.77 10.93
CA ASN A 38 5.31 4.87 11.22
C ASN A 38 4.74 3.55 11.74
N ILE A 39 5.04 2.41 11.10
CA ILE A 39 4.62 1.08 11.59
C ILE A 39 5.07 0.88 13.04
N SER A 40 6.34 1.17 13.34
CA SER A 40 6.92 1.08 14.68
C SER A 40 6.18 1.97 15.70
N ASN A 41 5.86 3.21 15.30
CA ASN A 41 5.17 4.15 16.18
C ASN A 41 3.75 3.69 16.49
N TYR A 42 3.04 3.12 15.52
CA TYR A 42 1.71 2.56 15.74
C TYR A 42 1.76 1.28 16.58
N SER A 43 2.71 0.37 16.34
CA SER A 43 2.82 -0.89 17.10
C SER A 43 3.16 -0.66 18.58
N LYS A 44 3.92 0.39 18.90
CA LYS A 44 4.19 0.81 20.29
C LYS A 44 2.95 1.34 21.02
N ARG A 45 1.97 1.89 20.29
CA ARG A 45 0.77 2.54 20.85
C ARG A 45 -0.44 1.62 20.86
N CYS A 46 -0.46 0.59 20.02
CA CYS A 46 -1.59 -0.29 19.84
C CYS A 46 -1.10 -1.74 19.67
N SER A 47 -1.42 -2.59 20.63
CA SER A 47 -1.12 -4.03 20.58
C SER A 47 -1.97 -4.77 19.54
N ASP A 48 -3.17 -4.27 19.26
CA ASP A 48 -4.11 -4.86 18.31
C ASP A 48 -4.00 -4.20 16.92
N LEU A 49 -2.85 -4.41 16.29
CA LEU A 49 -2.48 -3.88 14.99
C LEU A 49 -2.36 -5.00 13.95
N MET A 50 -2.70 -4.72 12.69
CA MET A 50 -2.36 -5.55 11.54
C MET A 50 -1.94 -4.70 10.33
N VAL A 51 -0.83 -5.09 9.71
CA VAL A 51 -0.32 -4.48 8.48
C VAL A 51 -0.84 -5.25 7.26
N ILE A 52 -1.42 -4.55 6.29
CA ILE A 52 -1.98 -5.11 5.07
C ILE A 52 -1.21 -4.53 3.89
N MET A 53 -0.64 -5.41 3.08
CA MET A 53 0.12 -5.07 1.87
C MET A 53 -0.53 -5.71 0.65
N GLU A 54 -0.35 -5.11 -0.52
CA GLU A 54 -0.67 -5.82 -1.76
C GLU A 54 0.25 -7.05 -1.92
N ALA A 55 -0.31 -8.16 -2.39
CA ALA A 55 0.46 -9.32 -2.78
C ALA A 55 1.27 -8.97 -4.05
N PRO A 56 2.60 -9.15 -4.05
CA PRO A 56 3.39 -8.86 -5.24
C PRO A 56 2.90 -9.70 -6.43
N ALA A 57 2.44 -9.03 -7.50
CA ALA A 57 1.94 -9.70 -8.69
C ALA A 57 3.02 -10.64 -9.29
N PRO A 58 2.67 -11.76 -9.94
CA PRO A 58 3.67 -12.60 -10.60
C PRO A 58 4.33 -11.87 -11.80
N LYS A 59 5.64 -12.11 -12.00
CA LYS A 59 6.51 -11.48 -13.02
C LYS A 59 5.92 -11.48 -14.45
N ASN A 60 5.07 -12.45 -14.76
CA ASN A 60 4.53 -12.72 -16.10
C ASN A 60 3.45 -11.73 -16.55
N VAL A 61 2.88 -10.92 -15.66
CA VAL A 61 1.81 -9.95 -15.98
C VAL A 61 2.35 -8.69 -16.67
N LEU A 62 3.65 -8.40 -16.55
CA LEU A 62 4.27 -7.17 -17.07
C LEU A 62 4.87 -7.30 -18.47
N LEU A 63 4.97 -8.53 -18.98
CA LEU A 63 5.41 -8.80 -20.34
C LEU A 63 4.19 -8.88 -21.27
N ASN A 64 3.43 -7.80 -21.38
CA ASN A 64 2.52 -7.67 -22.50
C ASN A 64 3.36 -7.58 -23.77
N LYS A 65 3.25 -8.64 -24.58
CA LYS A 65 3.92 -8.91 -25.85
C LYS A 65 3.46 -7.99 -26.99
N ASP A 66 3.13 -6.74 -26.70
CA ASP A 66 2.79 -5.78 -27.75
C ASP A 66 4.08 -5.15 -28.28
N SER A 67 4.42 -5.48 -29.53
CA SER A 67 5.65 -5.09 -30.23
C SER A 67 5.82 -3.59 -30.47
N ASN A 68 4.85 -2.77 -30.05
CA ASN A 68 4.83 -1.31 -30.24
C ASN A 68 5.14 -0.50 -28.96
N ILE A 69 5.45 -1.14 -27.83
CA ILE A 69 5.76 -0.43 -26.59
C ILE A 69 7.27 -0.11 -26.53
N ASP A 70 7.60 1.16 -26.29
CA ASP A 70 8.97 1.64 -26.11
C ASP A 70 9.71 0.83 -25.02
N SER A 71 10.89 0.30 -25.38
CA SER A 71 11.75 -0.50 -24.52
C SER A 71 12.14 0.23 -23.22
N ASN A 72 12.24 1.57 -23.24
CA ASN A 72 12.49 2.37 -22.06
C ASN A 72 11.31 2.36 -21.08
N VAL A 73 10.08 2.35 -21.57
CA VAL A 73 8.87 2.27 -20.74
C VAL A 73 8.78 0.90 -20.08
N ILE A 74 9.04 -0.17 -20.84
CA ILE A 74 9.09 -1.55 -20.32
C ILE A 74 10.13 -1.67 -19.21
N ARG A 75 11.33 -1.11 -19.42
CA ARG A 75 12.43 -1.15 -18.44
C ARG A 75 12.07 -0.38 -17.17
N ARG A 76 11.52 0.83 -17.27
CA ARG A 76 11.09 1.63 -16.11
C ARG A 76 10.02 0.92 -15.29
N ASN A 77 8.98 0.42 -15.94
CA ASN A 77 7.91 -0.33 -15.28
C ASN A 77 8.43 -1.60 -14.58
N SER A 78 9.36 -2.30 -15.22
CA SER A 78 10.00 -3.49 -14.63
C SER A 78 10.81 -3.14 -13.39
N ASN A 79 11.59 -2.05 -13.42
CA ASN A 79 12.38 -1.62 -12.27
C ASN A 79 11.50 -1.17 -11.10
N SER A 80 10.44 -0.41 -11.36
CA SER A 80 9.50 0.04 -10.32
C SER A 80 8.73 -1.14 -9.69
N TYR A 81 8.41 -2.17 -10.48
CA TYR A 81 7.84 -3.41 -9.94
C TYR A 81 8.84 -4.17 -9.05
N ILE A 82 10.12 -4.25 -9.46
CA ILE A 82 11.16 -4.92 -8.68
C ILE A 82 11.39 -4.20 -7.35
N SER A 83 11.44 -2.86 -7.35
CA SER A 83 11.58 -2.07 -6.12
C SER A 83 10.38 -2.26 -5.20
N ALA A 84 9.15 -2.13 -5.71
CA ALA A 84 7.93 -2.34 -4.94
C ALA A 84 7.87 -3.74 -4.30
N LYS A 85 8.28 -4.78 -5.05
CA LYS A 85 8.35 -6.16 -4.54
C LYS A 85 9.42 -6.29 -3.46
N ARG A 86 10.61 -5.71 -3.64
CA ARG A 86 11.68 -5.70 -2.64
C ARG A 86 11.19 -5.06 -1.34
N ASP A 87 10.56 -3.89 -1.43
CA ASP A 87 10.09 -3.16 -0.27
C ASP A 87 8.99 -3.92 0.48
N ALA A 88 8.06 -4.56 -0.23
CA ALA A 88 7.04 -5.40 0.40
C ALA A 88 7.66 -6.56 1.21
N ILE A 89 8.70 -7.21 0.66
CA ILE A 89 9.43 -8.30 1.35
C ILE A 89 10.18 -7.77 2.58
N LEU A 90 10.80 -6.59 2.48
CA LEU A 90 11.52 -5.99 3.61
C LEU A 90 10.55 -5.57 4.73
N ILE A 91 9.39 -5.02 4.38
CA ILE A 91 8.36 -4.63 5.35
C ILE A 91 7.77 -5.88 6.02
N SER A 92 7.50 -6.95 5.29
CA SER A 92 7.04 -8.21 5.88
C SER A 92 8.08 -8.79 6.83
N GLY A 93 9.37 -8.83 6.42
CA GLY A 93 10.45 -9.28 7.28
C GLY A 93 10.62 -8.42 8.55
N TYR A 94 10.45 -7.10 8.44
CA TYR A 94 10.41 -6.22 9.59
C TYR A 94 9.25 -6.56 10.53
N CYS A 95 8.06 -6.81 9.99
CA CYS A 95 6.90 -7.20 10.78
C CYS A 95 7.13 -8.52 11.52
N GLU A 96 7.70 -9.53 10.85
CA GLU A 96 8.07 -10.82 11.47
C GLU A 96 9.05 -10.64 12.63
N GLN A 97 10.14 -9.91 12.42
CA GLN A 97 11.16 -9.67 13.43
C GLN A 97 10.61 -8.95 14.68
N ASN A 98 9.57 -8.14 14.52
CA ASN A 98 8.97 -7.34 15.60
C ASN A 98 7.66 -7.93 16.13
N ASN A 99 7.30 -9.17 15.74
CA ASN A 99 6.04 -9.83 16.10
C ASN A 99 4.78 -8.99 15.77
N ILE A 100 4.83 -8.25 14.66
CA ILE A 100 3.70 -7.46 14.16
C ILE A 100 2.91 -8.32 13.18
N ARG A 101 1.60 -8.46 13.39
CA ARG A 101 0.73 -9.20 12.47
C ARG A 101 0.69 -8.49 11.12
N TYR A 102 0.86 -9.25 10.05
CA TYR A 102 0.77 -8.71 8.70
C TYR A 102 0.09 -9.71 7.75
N LYS A 103 -0.44 -9.21 6.63
CA LYS A 103 -1.06 -10.03 5.58
C LYS A 103 -0.83 -9.40 4.21
N HIS A 104 -0.54 -10.25 3.22
CA HIS A 104 -0.60 -9.89 1.82
C HIS A 104 -1.98 -10.21 1.26
N ILE A 105 -2.60 -9.24 0.59
CA ILE A 105 -3.90 -9.42 -0.07
C ILE A 105 -3.84 -9.00 -1.54
N LYS A 106 -4.66 -9.62 -2.36
CA LYS A 106 -4.86 -9.18 -3.75
C LYS A 106 -5.90 -8.06 -3.76
N LEU A 107 -5.56 -6.90 -4.30
CA LEU A 107 -6.53 -5.81 -4.48
C LEU A 107 -7.61 -6.21 -5.50
N CYS A 108 -8.87 -5.84 -5.20
CA CYS A 108 -9.96 -5.97 -6.18
C CYS A 108 -9.64 -5.14 -7.43
N SER A 109 -10.02 -5.65 -8.60
CA SER A 109 -9.66 -5.08 -9.90
C SER A 109 -10.22 -3.67 -10.16
N SER A 110 -11.31 -3.29 -9.49
CA SER A 110 -11.94 -1.99 -9.66
C SER A 110 -11.09 -0.87 -9.04
N LYS A 111 -10.32 -0.17 -9.88
CA LYS A 111 -9.56 1.03 -9.49
C LYS A 111 -10.53 2.14 -9.07
N TRP A 112 -10.32 2.73 -7.90
CA TRP A 112 -11.10 3.90 -7.48
C TRP A 112 -10.62 5.14 -8.21
N SER A 113 -11.53 5.89 -8.84
CA SER A 113 -11.18 7.21 -9.36
C SER A 113 -10.92 8.17 -8.17
N PRO A 114 -10.10 9.22 -8.34
CA PRO A 114 -9.93 10.23 -7.30
C PRO A 114 -11.26 10.85 -6.87
N ALA A 115 -12.18 11.09 -7.81
CA ALA A 115 -13.51 11.61 -7.50
C ALA A 115 -14.32 10.65 -6.62
N TYR A 116 -14.36 9.36 -6.98
CA TYR A 116 -15.03 8.32 -6.20
C TYR A 116 -14.41 8.19 -4.81
N PHE A 117 -13.08 8.21 -4.71
CA PHE A 117 -12.37 8.18 -3.42
C PHE A 117 -12.78 9.34 -2.51
N ARG A 118 -12.84 10.58 -3.02
CA ARG A 118 -13.26 11.74 -2.22
C ARG A 118 -14.70 11.64 -1.77
N GLN A 119 -15.60 11.16 -2.64
CA GLN A 119 -17.00 10.94 -2.30
C GLN A 119 -17.14 9.90 -1.18
N LEU A 120 -16.37 8.81 -1.25
CA LEU A 120 -16.43 7.71 -0.30
C LEU A 120 -15.80 8.06 1.06
N THR A 121 -14.66 8.75 1.05
CA THR A 121 -13.86 9.01 2.25
C THR A 121 -14.11 10.38 2.90
N GLY A 122 -14.70 11.33 2.16
CA GLY A 122 -14.82 12.73 2.58
C GLY A 122 -13.52 13.53 2.55
N ILE A 123 -12.38 12.92 2.18
CA ILE A 123 -11.08 13.59 2.11
C ILE A 123 -11.08 14.56 0.92
N LYS A 124 -10.97 15.87 1.19
CA LYS A 124 -10.99 16.91 0.14
C LYS A 124 -9.62 17.17 -0.48
N ALA A 125 -8.55 16.84 0.24
CA ALA A 125 -7.18 17.09 -0.20
C ALA A 125 -6.80 16.27 -1.45
N ARG A 126 -5.76 16.71 -2.16
CA ARG A 126 -5.17 15.91 -3.24
C ARG A 126 -4.49 14.69 -2.63
N THR A 127 -4.96 13.50 -3.01
CA THR A 127 -4.40 12.22 -2.58
C THR A 127 -3.72 11.54 -3.76
N SER A 128 -2.51 11.02 -3.55
CA SER A 128 -1.76 10.28 -4.56
C SER A 128 -2.45 8.94 -4.88
N ARG A 129 -2.10 8.35 -6.04
CA ARG A 129 -2.62 7.05 -6.44
C ARG A 129 -2.24 5.96 -5.43
N THR A 130 -1.00 5.97 -4.96
CA THR A 130 -0.47 5.00 -4.00
C THR A 130 -1.18 5.10 -2.67
N SER A 131 -1.45 6.32 -2.17
CA SER A 131 -2.27 6.52 -0.98
C SER A 131 -3.71 6.03 -1.15
N ILE A 132 -4.35 6.24 -2.30
CA ILE A 132 -5.70 5.70 -2.57
C ILE A 132 -5.68 4.16 -2.53
N ASN A 133 -4.66 3.52 -3.10
CA ASN A 133 -4.51 2.07 -3.04
C ASN A 133 -4.26 1.56 -1.62
N ALA A 134 -3.43 2.26 -0.84
CA ALA A 134 -3.22 1.95 0.57
C ALA A 134 -4.54 1.98 1.36
N VAL A 135 -5.41 2.97 1.09
CA VAL A 135 -6.77 2.99 1.67
C VAL A 135 -7.59 1.78 1.22
N ARG A 136 -7.57 1.44 -0.07
CA ARG A 136 -8.33 0.31 -0.63
C ARG A 136 -7.95 -1.02 0.01
N LEU A 137 -6.73 -1.18 0.51
CA LEU A 137 -6.29 -2.39 1.21
C LEU A 137 -7.00 -2.58 2.55
N VAL A 138 -7.39 -1.49 3.23
CA VAL A 138 -7.92 -1.53 4.60
C VAL A 138 -9.36 -1.05 4.74
N TRP A 139 -9.96 -0.53 3.66
CA TRP A 139 -11.30 0.04 3.71
C TRP A 139 -12.36 -0.99 4.09
N GLY A 140 -13.08 -0.72 5.19
CA GLY A 140 -14.18 -1.56 5.66
C GLY A 140 -13.77 -2.81 6.44
N MET A 141 -12.50 -2.92 6.84
CA MET A 141 -12.00 -3.94 7.77
C MET A 141 -12.52 -3.77 9.20
#